data_AF-A0A951BMY3-F1
#
_entry.id   AF-A0A951BMY3-F1
#
_cell.length_a   1.000
_cell.length_b   1.000
_cell.length_c   1.000
_cell.angle_alpha   90.00
_cell.angle_beta   90.00
_cell.angle_gamma   90.00
#
_symmetry.space_group_name_H-M   'P 1'
#
loop_
_entity.id
_entity.type
_entity.pdbx_description
1 polymer ?
#
loop_
_entity_poly.entity_id
_entity_poly.type
_entity_poly.pdbx_seq_one_letter_code
_entity_poly.pdbx_strand_id
1 'polypeptide(L)'
;MDSTVRPAARASGRAAAGIERGLQLAVEAACAALVLAEIGILFAGVLSRFVFRHPLVWTDELASILFLWLAMLGAVVALLRGQHMRLTALAAGGGPAWRGCAEALAVGVPALFLLIL
;
A
#
# COMPACT_ATOMS: atom_id res chain seq x y z
N MET A 1 48.48 11.90 21.49
CA MET A 1 48.23 10.81 20.53
C MET A 1 47.03 10.04 21.07
N ASP A 2 45.82 10.03 20.51
CA ASP A 2 45.43 9.84 19.11
C ASP A 2 43.96 10.29 18.96
N SER A 3 43.69 11.28 18.11
CA SER A 3 42.36 11.86 17.84
C SER A 3 41.92 11.67 16.38
N THR A 4 42.47 10.66 15.69
CA THR A 4 42.42 10.59 14.21
C THR A 4 41.37 9.63 13.61
N VAL A 5 40.45 9.05 14.38
CA VAL A 5 39.49 8.03 13.88
C VAL A 5 38.08 8.44 14.36
N ARG A 6 37.13 9.00 13.57
CA ARG A 6 36.50 8.52 12.33
C ARG A 6 35.72 9.64 11.59
N PRO A 7 36.22 10.20 10.48
CA PRO A 7 35.40 10.96 9.53
C PRO A 7 34.58 10.06 8.58
N ALA A 8 34.99 8.79 8.39
CA ALA A 8 34.38 7.87 7.42
C ALA A 8 32.95 7.42 7.77
N ALA A 9 32.59 7.32 9.06
CA ALA A 9 31.26 6.86 9.49
C ALA A 9 30.12 7.82 9.08
N ARG A 10 30.41 9.13 8.95
CA ARG A 10 29.42 10.12 8.51
C ARG A 10 29.19 10.11 6.99
N ALA A 11 30.19 9.68 6.21
CA ALA A 11 30.10 9.58 4.75
C ALA A 11 29.20 8.40 4.33
N SER A 12 29.39 7.23 4.97
CA SER A 12 28.54 6.05 4.74
C SER A 12 27.08 6.29 5.13
N GLY A 13 26.83 7.07 6.19
CA GLY A 13 25.47 7.45 6.59
C GLY A 13 24.75 8.35 5.57
N ARG A 14 25.48 9.25 4.89
CA ARG A 14 24.91 10.12 3.84
C ARG A 14 24.60 9.34 2.56
N ALA A 15 25.46 8.40 2.16
CA ALA A 15 25.23 7.54 1.00
C ALA A 15 24.03 6.61 1.24
N ALA A 16 23.95 5.96 2.41
CA ALA A 16 22.81 5.12 2.78
C ALA A 16 21.49 5.92 2.82
N ALA A 17 21.51 7.15 3.35
CA ALA A 17 20.32 8.02 3.36
C ALA A 17 19.87 8.44 1.95
N GLY A 18 20.79 8.57 1.00
CA GLY A 18 20.46 8.84 -0.40
C GLY A 18 19.78 7.64 -1.07
N ILE A 19 20.29 6.44 -0.83
CA ILE A 19 19.73 5.18 -1.36
C ILE A 19 18.33 4.94 -0.82
N GLU A 20 18.12 5.11 0.48
CA GLU A 20 16.81 4.95 1.13
C GLU A 20 15.75 5.88 0.52
N ARG A 21 16.10 7.16 0.32
CA ARG A 21 15.19 8.14 -0.31
C ARG A 21 14.92 7.80 -1.77
N GLY A 22 15.93 7.35 -2.51
CA GLY A 22 15.78 6.92 -3.88
C GLY A 22 14.83 5.72 -4.00
N LEU A 23 14.99 4.72 -3.12
CA LEU A 23 14.13 3.56 -3.06
C LEU A 23 12.69 3.96 -2.69
N GLN A 24 12.50 4.82 -1.68
CA GLN A 24 11.18 5.29 -1.29
C GLN A 24 10.46 6.01 -2.44
N LEU A 25 11.14 6.93 -3.13
CA LEU A 25 10.57 7.64 -4.28
C LEU A 25 10.26 6.69 -5.44
N ALA A 26 11.12 5.72 -5.70
CA ALA A 26 10.88 4.72 -6.74
C ALA A 26 9.64 3.86 -6.44
N VAL A 27 9.48 3.41 -5.19
CA VAL A 27 8.31 2.63 -4.76
C VAL A 27 7.04 3.48 -4.78
N GLU A 28 7.09 4.73 -4.29
CA GLU A 28 5.93 5.64 -4.34
C GLU A 28 5.51 5.93 -5.80
N ALA A 29 6.47 6.16 -6.69
CA ALA A 29 6.21 6.35 -8.12
C ALA A 29 5.62 5.09 -8.78
N ALA A 30 6.14 3.90 -8.44
CA ALA A 30 5.61 2.63 -8.93
C ALA A 30 4.16 2.40 -8.48
N CYS A 31 3.85 2.67 -7.21
CA CYS A 31 2.47 2.63 -6.70
C CYS A 31 1.56 3.59 -7.47
N ALA A 32 1.97 4.84 -7.66
CA ALA A 32 1.16 5.82 -8.39
C ALA A 32 0.91 5.37 -9.84
N ALA A 33 1.92 4.83 -10.52
CA ALA A 33 1.78 4.30 -11.87
C ALA A 33 0.81 3.10 -11.93
N LEU A 34 0.88 2.19 -10.96
CA LEU A 34 -0.04 1.05 -10.86
C LEU A 34 -1.49 1.50 -10.64
N VAL A 35 -1.74 2.50 -9.79
CA VAL A 35 -3.10 3.05 -9.61
C VAL A 35 -3.63 3.62 -10.92
N LEU A 36 -2.83 4.40 -11.65
CA LEU A 36 -3.26 4.93 -12.95
C LEU A 36 -3.55 3.82 -13.96
N ALA A 37 -2.71 2.78 -13.98
CA ALA A 37 -2.91 1.62 -14.85
C ALA A 37 -4.21 0.88 -14.52
N GLU A 38 -4.47 0.61 -13.24
CA GLU A 38 -5.73 0.04 -12.74
C GLU A 38 -6.94 0.84 -13.19
N ILE A 39 -6.93 2.16 -12.98
CA ILE A 39 -8.03 3.04 -13.39
C ILE A 39 -8.26 2.93 -14.90
N GLY A 40 -7.19 2.96 -15.70
CA GLY A 40 -7.28 2.87 -17.16
C GLY A 40 -7.84 1.53 -17.63
N ILE A 41 -7.39 0.43 -17.02
CA ILE A 41 -7.82 -0.94 -17.35
C ILE A 41 -9.28 -1.15 -16.95
N LEU A 42 -9.68 -0.77 -15.75
CA LEU A 42 -11.08 -0.86 -15.31
C LEU A 42 -11.98 0.02 -16.19
N PHE A 43 -11.54 1.23 -16.52
CA PHE A 43 -12.28 2.11 -17.42
C PHE A 43 -12.41 1.53 -18.84
N ALA A 44 -11.35 0.94 -19.37
CA ALA A 44 -11.38 0.23 -20.65
C ALA A 44 -12.31 -0.99 -20.61
N GLY A 45 -12.34 -1.74 -19.50
CA GLY A 45 -13.26 -2.85 -19.28
C GLY A 45 -14.72 -2.40 -19.27
N VAL A 46 -15.02 -1.30 -18.57
CA VAL A 46 -16.33 -0.64 -18.55
C VAL A 46 -16.71 -0.20 -19.97
N LEU A 47 -15.86 0.54 -20.67
CA LEU A 47 -16.10 0.95 -22.07
C LEU A 47 -16.35 -0.25 -22.98
N SER A 48 -15.57 -1.32 -22.88
CA SER A 48 -15.76 -2.54 -23.67
C SER A 48 -17.12 -3.18 -23.42
N ARG A 49 -17.52 -3.23 -22.16
CA ARG A 49 -18.79 -3.83 -21.74
C ARG A 49 -20.00 -3.01 -22.21
N PHE A 50 -19.93 -1.68 -22.14
CA PHE A 50 -21.05 -0.80 -22.46
C PHE A 50 -21.10 -0.36 -23.93
N VAL A 51 -19.96 -0.16 -24.60
CA VAL A 51 -19.88 0.31 -25.99
C VAL A 51 -19.78 -0.86 -26.96
N PHE A 52 -18.88 -1.82 -26.70
CA PHE A 52 -18.57 -2.90 -27.64
C PHE A 52 -19.41 -4.16 -27.43
N ARG A 53 -20.22 -4.23 -26.35
CA ARG A 53 -21.06 -5.39 -25.94
C ARG A 53 -20.31 -6.73 -25.88
N HIS A 54 -18.98 -6.71 -25.92
CA HIS A 54 -18.12 -7.88 -25.85
C HIS A 54 -17.21 -7.70 -24.62
N PRO A 55 -17.45 -8.44 -23.53
CA PRO A 55 -16.61 -8.33 -22.35
C PRO A 55 -15.21 -8.82 -22.67
N LEU A 56 -14.22 -7.95 -22.46
CA LEU A 56 -12.81 -8.27 -22.60
C LEU A 56 -12.36 -8.98 -21.32
N VAL A 57 -12.45 -10.32 -21.32
CA VAL A 57 -12.16 -11.16 -20.13
C VAL A 57 -10.79 -10.82 -19.54
N TRP A 58 -9.75 -10.78 -20.39
CA TRP A 58 -8.35 -10.47 -20.01
C TRP A 58 -8.13 -9.20 -19.16
N THR A 59 -9.05 -8.24 -19.23
CA THR A 59 -8.98 -6.98 -18.48
C THR A 59 -9.24 -7.23 -16.99
N ASP A 60 -10.09 -8.21 -16.66
CA ASP A 60 -10.44 -8.59 -15.30
C ASP A 60 -9.26 -9.30 -14.61
N GLU A 61 -8.62 -10.26 -15.30
CA GLU A 61 -7.42 -10.90 -14.77
C GLU A 61 -6.26 -9.91 -14.62
N LEU A 62 -6.04 -9.04 -15.61
CA LEU A 62 -4.96 -8.04 -15.56
C LEU A 62 -5.17 -7.05 -14.41
N ALA A 63 -6.40 -6.58 -14.19
CA ALA A 63 -6.75 -5.75 -13.05
C ALA A 63 -6.44 -6.46 -11.73
N SER A 64 -6.88 -7.71 -11.56
CA SER A 64 -6.62 -8.48 -10.33
C SER A 64 -5.11 -8.63 -10.01
N ILE A 65 -4.28 -8.83 -11.04
CA ILE A 65 -2.82 -8.96 -10.89
C ILE A 65 -2.20 -7.61 -10.52
N LEU A 66 -2.61 -6.52 -11.19
CA LEU A 66 -2.11 -5.17 -10.89
C LEU A 66 -2.53 -4.70 -9.50
N PHE A 67 -3.77 -5.00 -9.10
CA PHE A 67 -4.27 -4.75 -7.76
C PHE A 67 -3.45 -5.48 -6.70
N LEU A 68 -3.09 -6.74 -6.95
CA LEU A 68 -2.24 -7.51 -6.04
C LEU A 68 -0.86 -6.86 -5.88
N TRP A 69 -0.21 -6.49 -6.99
CA TRP A 69 1.08 -5.79 -6.96
C TRP A 69 0.98 -4.44 -6.24
N LEU A 70 -0.09 -3.68 -6.49
CA LEU A 70 -0.38 -2.42 -5.82
C LEU A 70 -0.56 -2.63 -4.31
N ALA A 71 -1.28 -3.66 -3.88
CA ALA A 71 -1.48 -3.97 -2.46
C ALA A 71 -0.15 -4.32 -1.78
N MET A 72 0.69 -5.16 -2.42
CA MET A 72 2.00 -5.52 -1.90
C MET A 72 2.93 -4.29 -1.78
N LEU A 73 3.03 -3.47 -2.82
CA LEU A 73 3.85 -2.26 -2.80
C LEU A 73 3.27 -1.19 -1.88
N GLY A 74 1.96 -1.05 -1.80
CA GLY A 74 1.26 -0.16 -0.88
C GLY A 74 1.54 -0.50 0.58
N ALA A 75 1.60 -1.79 0.94
CA ALA A 75 2.02 -2.23 2.26
C ALA A 75 3.48 -1.82 2.57
N VAL A 76 4.38 -1.96 1.59
CA VAL A 76 5.78 -1.52 1.72
C VAL A 76 5.88 -0.01 1.92
N VAL A 77 5.13 0.80 1.15
CA VAL A 77 5.07 2.27 1.35
C VAL A 77 4.53 2.63 2.73
N ALA A 78 3.50 1.93 3.22
CA ALA A 78 2.93 2.16 4.54
C ALA A 78 3.94 1.87 5.67
N LEU A 79 4.74 0.81 5.51
CA LEU A 79 5.84 0.46 6.42
C LEU A 79 6.96 1.51 6.38
N LEU A 80 7.40 1.91 5.17
CA LEU A 80 8.45 2.90 4.94
C LEU A 80 8.09 4.30 5.47
N ARG A 81 6.81 4.70 5.38
CA ARG A 81 6.29 5.95 5.94
C ARG A 81 6.19 5.96 7.48
N GLY A 82 6.74 4.95 8.15
CA GLY A 82 6.86 4.94 9.61
C GLY A 82 5.53 4.77 10.35
N GLN A 83 4.54 4.09 9.75
CA GLN A 83 3.27 3.83 10.44
C GLN A 83 3.42 2.90 11.66
N HIS A 84 4.58 2.29 11.91
CA HIS A 84 4.88 1.64 13.19
C HIS A 84 4.77 2.59 14.41
N MET A 85 4.88 3.92 14.22
CA MET A 85 4.65 4.90 15.29
C MET A 85 3.19 5.44 15.30
N ARG A 86 2.46 5.34 14.18
CA ARG A 86 1.12 5.93 14.02
C ARG A 86 -0.03 4.96 14.22
N LEU A 87 0.12 3.68 13.88
CA LEU A 87 -0.90 2.67 14.20
C LEU A 87 -1.02 2.50 15.72
N THR A 88 0.11 2.55 16.42
CA THR A 88 0.17 2.53 17.89
C THR A 88 -0.48 3.78 18.50
N ALA A 89 -0.32 4.96 17.88
CA ALA A 89 -0.96 6.19 18.34
C ALA A 89 -2.47 6.23 18.02
N LEU A 90 -2.93 5.71 16.87
CA LEU A 90 -4.35 5.60 16.54
C LEU A 90 -5.05 4.54 17.41
N ALA A 91 -4.37 3.42 17.69
CA ALA A 91 -4.84 2.39 18.61
C ALA A 91 -4.84 2.87 20.07
N ALA A 92 -3.93 3.79 20.45
CA ALA A 92 -3.90 4.42 21.76
C ALA A 92 -4.86 5.62 21.91
N GLY A 93 -5.21 6.30 20.81
CA GLY A 93 -6.02 7.52 20.81
C GLY A 93 -7.53 7.33 20.59
N GLY A 94 -7.95 6.17 20.08
CA GLY A 94 -9.38 5.82 19.99
C GLY A 94 -9.92 5.44 21.37
N GLY A 95 -10.84 6.25 21.92
CA GLY A 95 -11.53 5.93 23.17
C GLY A 95 -12.19 4.53 23.16
N PRO A 96 -12.51 3.95 24.33
CA PRO A 96 -12.94 2.56 24.47
C PRO A 96 -14.12 2.13 23.59
N ALA A 97 -14.98 3.07 23.15
CA ALA A 97 -16.07 2.83 22.22
C ALA A 97 -15.62 2.46 20.78
N TRP A 98 -14.48 3.00 20.31
CA TRP A 98 -13.94 2.69 18.97
C TRP A 98 -13.44 1.25 18.89
N ARG A 99 -12.83 0.76 19.97
CA ARG A 99 -12.37 -0.63 20.06
C ARG A 99 -13.54 -1.62 20.02
N GLY A 100 -14.63 -1.32 20.73
CA GLY A 100 -15.84 -2.14 20.71
C GLY A 100 -16.51 -2.20 19.33
N CYS A 101 -16.60 -1.08 18.60
CA CYS A 101 -17.12 -1.09 17.23
C CYS A 101 -16.20 -1.83 16.25
N ALA A 102 -14.88 -1.65 16.38
CA ALA A 102 -13.91 -2.33 15.52
C ALA A 102 -13.94 -3.85 15.74
N GLU A 103 -14.04 -4.31 16.99
CA GLU A 103 -14.20 -5.74 17.31
C GLU A 103 -15.52 -6.30 16.79
N ALA A 104 -16.62 -5.57 16.97
CA ALA A 104 -17.93 -5.98 16.46
C ALA A 104 -17.97 -6.07 14.93
N LEU A 105 -17.35 -5.12 14.22
CA LEU A 105 -17.25 -5.15 12.77
C LEU A 105 -16.28 -6.23 12.26
N ALA A 106 -15.15 -6.43 12.94
CA ALA A 106 -14.17 -7.45 12.58
C ALA A 106 -14.75 -8.87 12.62
N VAL A 107 -15.70 -9.14 13.52
CA VAL A 107 -16.41 -10.42 13.60
C VAL A 107 -17.68 -10.43 12.75
N GLY A 108 -18.45 -9.33 12.77
CA GLY A 108 -19.75 -9.26 12.11
C GLY A 108 -19.67 -9.32 10.59
N VAL A 109 -18.68 -8.66 9.98
CA VAL A 109 -18.51 -8.63 8.53
C VAL A 109 -18.21 -10.03 7.93
N PRO A 110 -17.21 -10.79 8.42
CA PRO A 110 -16.97 -12.14 7.91
C PRO A 110 -18.09 -13.13 8.27
N ALA A 111 -18.74 -13.00 9.43
CA ALA A 111 -19.87 -13.85 9.80
C ALA A 111 -21.06 -13.65 8.85
N LEU A 112 -21.38 -12.40 8.52
CA LEU A 112 -22.44 -12.08 7.56
C LEU A 112 -22.09 -12.56 6.14
N PHE A 113 -20.84 -12.40 5.72
CA PHE A 113 -20.36 -12.90 4.43
C PHE A 113 -20.54 -14.42 4.30
N LEU A 114 -20.16 -15.19 5.34
CA LEU A 114 -20.34 -16.65 5.37
C LEU A 114 -21.81 -17.09 5.43
N LEU A 115 -22.71 -16.21 5.87
CA LEU A 115 -24.15 -16.49 5.97
C LEU A 115 -24.89 -16.16 4.67
N ILE A 116 -24.34 -15.25 3.86
CA ILE A 116 -24.86 -14.84 2.56
C ILE A 116 -24.33 -15.75 1.43
N LEU A 117 -23.12 -16.32 1.60
CA LEU A 117 -22.51 -17.27 0.67
C LEU A 117 -23.19 -18.64 0.71
#